data_AF-A0A6P0M373-F1
#
_entry.id   AF-A0A6P0M373-F1
#
_cell.length_a   1.000
_cell.length_b   1.000
_cell.length_c   1.000
_cell.angle_alpha   90.00
_cell.angle_beta   90.00
_cell.angle_gamma   90.00
#
_symmetry.space_group_name_H-M   'P 1'
#
loop_
_entity.id
_entity.type
_entity.pdbx_description
1 polymer ?
#
loop_
_entity_poly.entity_id
_entity_poly.type
_entity_poly.pdbx_seq_one_letter_code
_entity_poly.pdbx_strand_id
1 'polypeptide(L)'
;MKKHNYQVGGSLPPDTLCYVRRRADQDLYQALVAGEFCYVLTSRQMGKSSLRVQTTHRLQGIGIHCGIVDLTEIGTQDLTAD
;
A
#
# COMPACT_ATOMS: atom_id res chain seq x y z
N MET A 1 -20.45 11.14 -14.60
CA MET A 1 -20.38 10.88 -13.13
C MET A 1 -19.36 9.78 -12.88
N LYS A 2 -18.32 10.01 -12.06
CA LYS A 2 -17.47 8.92 -11.57
C LYS A 2 -18.33 8.01 -10.67
N LYS A 3 -18.53 6.74 -11.05
CA LYS A 3 -19.23 5.76 -10.21
C LYS A 3 -18.38 5.50 -8.96
N HIS A 4 -18.96 5.74 -7.78
CA HIS A 4 -18.33 5.46 -6.50
C HIS A 4 -18.59 3.99 -6.18
N ASN A 5 -17.73 3.11 -6.69
CA ASN A 5 -17.90 1.68 -6.43
C ASN A 5 -17.38 1.38 -5.02
N TYR A 6 -18.25 0.83 -4.19
CA TYR A 6 -17.85 0.25 -2.92
C TYR A 6 -16.94 -0.96 -3.20
N GLN A 7 -15.75 -0.95 -2.61
CA GLN A 7 -14.76 -2.02 -2.78
C GLN A 7 -14.65 -2.84 -1.51
N VAL A 8 -14.92 -4.14 -1.62
CA VAL A 8 -14.72 -5.10 -0.53
C VAL A 8 -13.34 -5.74 -0.69
N GLY A 9 -12.49 -5.59 0.33
CA GLY A 9 -11.15 -6.16 0.33
C GLY A 9 -10.16 -5.49 -0.63
N GLY A 10 -8.93 -6.02 -0.66
CA GLY A 10 -7.85 -5.47 -1.50
C GLY A 10 -7.39 -4.06 -1.09
N SER A 11 -6.74 -3.37 -2.03
CA SER A 11 -6.31 -1.98 -1.89
C SER A 11 -7.20 -1.03 -2.68
N LEU A 12 -7.47 0.15 -2.12
CA LEU A 12 -8.18 1.22 -2.80
C LEU A 12 -7.28 1.89 -3.84
N PRO A 13 -7.79 2.20 -5.05
CA PRO A 13 -6.99 2.84 -6.10
C PRO A 13 -6.63 4.30 -5.75
N PRO A 14 -5.57 4.87 -6.34
CA PRO A 14 -5.13 6.23 -6.02
C PRO A 14 -6.20 7.31 -6.19
N ASP A 15 -7.07 7.17 -7.18
CA ASP A 15 -8.05 8.18 -7.59
C ASP A 15 -9.44 8.03 -6.97
N THR A 16 -9.59 7.12 -6.00
CA THR A 16 -10.87 6.93 -5.30
C THR A 16 -11.19 8.10 -4.38
N LEU A 17 -12.45 8.50 -4.38
CA LEU A 17 -12.99 9.55 -3.51
C LEU A 17 -13.24 9.06 -2.07
N CYS A 18 -13.16 7.74 -1.84
CA CYS A 18 -13.43 7.12 -0.55
C CYS A 18 -12.17 6.86 0.28
N TYR A 19 -10.99 7.26 -0.19
CA TYR A 19 -9.75 7.11 0.58
C TYR A 19 -9.60 8.22 1.61
N VAL A 20 -9.50 7.84 2.89
CA VAL A 20 -9.19 8.77 3.98
C VAL A 20 -7.70 8.75 4.24
N ARG A 21 -7.04 9.89 4.01
CA ARG A 21 -5.63 10.09 4.36
C ARG A 21 -5.44 10.05 5.87
N ARG A 22 -4.37 9.40 6.31
CA ARG A 22 -4.00 9.22 7.71
C ARG A 22 -2.64 9.85 7.95
N ARG A 23 -2.23 9.93 9.21
CA ARG A 23 -0.88 10.40 9.57
C ARG A 23 0.22 9.57 8.88
N ALA A 24 0.04 8.25 8.84
CA ALA A 24 0.97 7.31 8.21
C ALA A 24 1.22 7.57 6.71
N ASP A 25 0.26 8.17 5.98
CA ASP A 25 0.46 8.56 4.58
C ASP A 25 1.56 9.61 4.40
N GLN A 26 1.64 10.55 5.35
CA GLN A 26 2.64 11.59 5.30
C GLN A 26 3.97 11.08 5.85
N ASP A 27 3.92 10.37 6.98
CA ASP A 27 5.12 9.83 7.63
C ASP A 27 5.89 8.89 6.67
N LEU A 28 5.18 7.93 6.04
CA LEU A 28 5.78 7.00 5.10
C LEU A 28 6.31 7.72 3.85
N TYR A 29 5.55 8.66 3.30
CA TYR A 29 5.98 9.40 2.10
C TYR A 29 7.27 10.18 2.35
N GLN A 30 7.37 10.91 3.48
CA GLN A 30 8.56 11.69 3.80
C GLN A 30 9.78 10.82 4.07
N ALA A 31 9.62 9.74 4.84
CA ALA A 31 10.69 8.79 5.12
C ALA A 31 11.23 8.16 3.81
N LEU A 32 10.35 7.76 2.89
CA LEU A 32 10.76 7.21 1.60
C LEU A 32 11.42 8.25 0.68
N VAL A 33 10.97 9.50 0.68
CA VAL A 33 11.65 10.60 -0.02
C VAL A 33 13.04 10.84 0.55
N ALA A 34 13.23 10.68 1.86
CA ALA A 34 14.52 10.74 2.52
C ALA A 34 15.41 9.49 2.30
N GLY A 35 14.92 8.46 1.61
CA GLY A 35 15.66 7.22 1.36
C GLY A 35 15.70 6.27 2.56
N GLU A 36 14.81 6.44 3.54
CA GLU A 36 14.77 5.60 4.73
C GLU A 36 14.12 4.25 4.47
N PHE A 37 14.65 3.22 5.14
CA PHE A 37 14.05 1.89 5.12
C PHE A 37 12.91 1.79 6.15
N CYS A 38 11.69 1.56 5.67
CA CYS A 38 10.47 1.67 6.46
C CYS A 38 9.76 0.32 6.66
N TYR A 39 9.32 0.04 7.89
CA TYR A 39 8.41 -1.06 8.20
C TYR A 39 6.98 -0.57 8.42
N VAL A 40 6.01 -1.22 7.77
CA VAL A 40 4.58 -0.93 7.96
C VAL A 40 3.91 -2.17 8.58
N LEU A 41 3.80 -2.18 9.91
CA LEU A 41 3.23 -3.29 10.68
C LEU A 41 1.85 -2.91 11.21
N THR A 42 0.83 -3.70 10.86
CA THR A 42 -0.55 -3.48 11.31
C THR A 42 -1.37 -4.78 11.16
N SER A 43 -2.50 -4.85 11.86
CA SER A 43 -3.51 -5.91 11.71
C SER A 43 -4.04 -6.03 10.28
N ARG A 44 -4.63 -7.20 9.98
CA ARG A 44 -5.28 -7.47 8.69
C ARG A 44 -6.39 -6.45 8.41
N GLN A 45 -6.59 -6.15 7.11
CA GLN A 45 -7.64 -5.25 6.61
C GLN A 45 -7.60 -3.78 7.10
N MET A 46 -6.51 -3.31 7.70
CA MET A 46 -6.35 -1.91 8.12
C MET A 46 -5.99 -0.93 6.98
N GLY A 47 -5.92 -1.38 5.73
CA GLY A 47 -5.60 -0.53 4.58
C GLY A 47 -4.11 -0.30 4.32
N LYS A 48 -3.23 -1.12 4.88
CA LYS A 48 -1.78 -1.17 4.56
C LYS A 48 -1.48 -1.22 3.06
N SER A 49 -2.19 -2.07 2.32
CA SER A 49 -2.02 -2.16 0.86
C SER A 49 -2.47 -0.88 0.15
N SER A 50 -3.53 -0.22 0.64
CA SER A 50 -3.97 1.09 0.12
C SER A 50 -2.95 2.19 0.42
N LEU A 51 -2.35 2.20 1.61
CA LEU A 51 -1.27 3.12 1.98
C LEU A 51 -0.08 3.00 1.00
N ARG A 52 0.33 1.78 0.68
CA ARG A 52 1.36 1.52 -0.35
C ARG A 52 0.96 2.12 -1.70
N VAL A 53 -0.24 1.81 -2.18
CA VAL A 53 -0.75 2.28 -3.49
C VAL A 53 -0.75 3.81 -3.58
N GLN A 54 -1.25 4.48 -2.53
CA GLN A 54 -1.29 5.94 -2.45
C GLN A 54 0.11 6.56 -2.41
N THR A 55 1.02 5.94 -1.64
CA THR A 55 2.41 6.41 -1.52
C THR A 55 3.18 6.24 -2.82
N THR A 56 3.06 5.08 -3.47
CA THR A 56 3.66 4.82 -4.79
C THR A 56 3.18 5.84 -5.83
N HIS A 57 1.88 6.11 -5.89
CA HIS A 57 1.34 7.12 -6.82
C HIS A 57 1.94 8.51 -6.58
N ARG A 58 2.09 8.92 -5.31
CA ARG A 58 2.71 10.21 -4.95
C ARG A 58 4.21 10.27 -5.30
N LEU A 59 4.95 9.20 -5.07
CA LEU A 59 6.39 9.11 -5.40
C LEU A 59 6.61 9.16 -6.92
N GLN A 60 5.80 8.43 -7.69
CA GLN A 60 5.83 8.49 -9.15
C GLN A 60 5.52 9.90 -9.67
N GLY A 61 4.60 10.62 -9.02
CA GLY A 61 4.27 12.01 -9.35
C GLY A 61 5.45 13.00 -9.21
N ILE A 62 6.50 12.64 -8.48
CA ILE A 62 7.73 13.44 -8.36
C ILE A 62 8.93 12.80 -9.09
N GLY A 63 8.68 11.82 -9.97
CA GLY A 63 9.71 11.18 -10.79
C GLY A 63 10.42 9.98 -10.15
N ILE A 64 10.03 9.55 -8.95
CA ILE A 64 10.62 8.38 -8.29
C ILE A 64 9.99 7.10 -8.84
N HIS A 65 10.82 6.22 -9.38
CA HIS A 65 10.39 4.93 -9.90
C HIS A 65 10.18 3.94 -8.75
N CYS A 66 9.08 3.20 -8.78
CA CYS A 66 8.68 2.28 -7.71
C CYS A 66 8.55 0.87 -8.25
N GLY A 67 9.21 -0.10 -7.60
CA GLY A 67 9.01 -1.53 -7.83
C GLY A 67 8.24 -2.16 -6.67
N ILE A 68 7.46 -3.22 -6.96
CA ILE A 68 6.76 -4.01 -5.93
C ILE A 68 7.28 -5.43 -6.02
N VAL A 69 7.74 -5.95 -4.88
CA VAL A 69 8.10 -7.37 -4.72
C VAL A 69 7.06 -7.98 -3.79
N ASP A 70 6.30 -8.95 -4.29
CA ASP A 70 5.33 -9.69 -3.49
C ASP A 70 5.99 -10.98 -2.99
N LEU A 71 6.15 -11.08 -1.67
CA LEU A 71 6.75 -12.24 -1.01
C LEU A 71 5.69 -13.25 -0.56
N THR A 72 4.40 -13.03 -0.86
CA THR A 72 3.29 -13.87 -0.36
C THR A 72 3.38 -15.32 -0.85
N GLU A 73 4.00 -15.56 -2.01
CA GLU A 73 4.19 -16.91 -2.58
C GLU A 73 5.48 -17.59 -2.10
N ILE A 74 6.35 -16.87 -1.38
CA ILE A 74 7.61 -17.41 -0.87
C ILE A 74 7.34 -18.09 0.47
N GLY A 75 7.36 -19.43 0.48
CA GLY A 75 7.24 -20.26 1.69
C GLY A 75 5.91 -21.00 1.87
N THR A 76 4.99 -20.93 0.90
CA THR A 76 3.72 -21.68 0.93
C THR A 76 3.80 -23.12 0.43
N GLN A 77 4.99 -23.61 0.04
CA GLN A 77 5.14 -24.92 -0.62
C GLN A 77 5.22 -26.14 0.31
N ASP A 78 5.43 -25.99 1.63
CA ASP A 78 5.62 -27.15 2.53
C ASP A 78 4.89 -26.99 3.88
N LEU A 79 3.60 -26.67 3.85
CA LEU A 79 2.73 -26.78 5.04
C LEU A 79 1.83 -28.02 4.90
N THR A 80 2.43 -29.21 4.87
CA THR A 80 1.72 -30.43 5.29
C THR A 80 1.54 -30.35 6.80
N ALA A 81 0.30 -30.11 7.23
CA ALA A 81 -0.08 -30.32 8.62
C ALA A 81 -0.12 -31.83 8.88
N ASP A 82 0.73 -32.32 9.79
CA ASP A 82 0.53 -33.59 10.47
C ASP A 82 -0.56 -33.43 11.55
#